data_AF-A0A2N7Q704-F1
#
_entry.id   AF-A0A2N7Q704-F1
#
_cell.length_a   1.000
_cell.length_b   1.000
_cell.length_c   1.000
_cell.angle_alpha   90.00
_cell.angle_beta   90.00
_cell.angle_gamma   90.00
#
_symmetry.space_group_name_H-M   'P 1'
#
loop_
_entity.id
_entity.type
_entity.pdbx_description
1 polymer ?
#
loop_
_entity_poly.entity_id
_entity_poly.type
_entity_poly.pdbx_seq_one_letter_code
_entity_poly.pdbx_strand_id
1 'polypeptide(L)'
;MPDKIEKQSERENEVRQTVFVNQFTNGILDPSKSMLGPVKDGGHIVANTSPGCWGPMITPEIRGGHEVTVPVGVEGAEPGDAIAIYIEDITVTSLATASGNDQVVEGRFLGDPYVAGKCPQCGTLYPRTVVKGIGPKAIRCANCGAEASPFIMAHGYTIAFDHEGGVGVTLTREAAEKIAQKAREYAALPDNSIQNSVLVLAPHDLVGVVARLRPFLGQLGTTPAMPMPDSHNAGDFGVFLVDAPHEYGIKEEQLINRSDGHMDISDVREGAILLCPVKVQGGGVYVGDMHALQGDGEIAGHTCDVSGTVTLKVTLLKNINVEGPVLLPRPDDLPYLARPLSLEEKEKAIKLARQFGMKQIEKSLPVSVIGT
;
A
#
# COMPACT_ATOMS: atom_id res chain seq x y z
N MET A 1 -30.25 22.23 -9.37
CA MET A 1 -29.56 20.94 -9.16
C MET A 1 -28.36 20.75 -10.10
N PRO A 2 -28.37 21.12 -11.40
CA PRO A 2 -27.16 21.08 -12.23
C PRO A 2 -26.02 22.01 -11.73
N ASP A 3 -26.33 23.25 -11.32
CA ASP A 3 -25.33 24.22 -10.82
C ASP A 3 -24.54 23.80 -9.58
N LYS A 4 -25.00 22.80 -8.80
CA LYS A 4 -24.25 22.28 -7.64
C LYS A 4 -23.26 21.19 -8.05
N ILE A 5 -23.56 20.44 -9.11
CA ILE A 5 -22.71 19.36 -9.61
C ILE A 5 -21.56 19.97 -10.43
N GLU A 6 -21.85 20.95 -11.29
CA GLU A 6 -20.82 21.70 -12.03
C GLU A 6 -19.83 22.40 -11.08
N LYS A 7 -20.32 23.10 -10.04
CA LYS A 7 -19.46 23.77 -9.04
C LYS A 7 -18.63 22.82 -8.19
N GLN A 8 -19.02 21.55 -8.07
CA GLN A 8 -18.26 20.53 -7.34
C GLN A 8 -17.12 19.99 -8.23
N SER A 9 -17.40 19.75 -9.51
CA SER A 9 -16.38 19.39 -10.52
C SER A 9 -15.36 20.50 -10.82
N GLU A 10 -15.76 21.78 -10.71
CA GLU A 10 -14.85 22.92 -10.86
C GLU A 10 -13.88 23.06 -9.68
N ARG A 11 -14.31 22.72 -8.46
CA ARG A 11 -13.44 22.71 -7.26
C ARG A 11 -12.50 21.52 -7.23
N GLU A 12 -12.89 20.40 -7.82
CA GLU A 12 -12.06 19.20 -7.88
C GLU A 12 -10.82 19.42 -8.74
N ASN A 13 -10.93 20.17 -9.85
CA ASN A 13 -9.82 20.48 -10.76
C ASN A 13 -8.97 21.72 -10.39
N GLU A 14 -9.25 22.36 -9.25
CA GLU A 14 -8.45 23.51 -8.82
C GLU A 14 -7.09 23.02 -8.29
N VAL A 15 -6.01 23.60 -8.81
CA VAL A 15 -4.64 23.27 -8.40
C VAL A 15 -4.40 23.73 -6.95
N ARG A 16 -3.95 22.82 -6.07
CA ARG A 16 -3.80 23.07 -4.63
C ARG A 16 -2.38 22.88 -4.13
N GLN A 17 -2.00 23.66 -3.11
CA GLN A 17 -0.72 23.47 -2.41
C GLN A 17 -0.73 22.21 -1.54
N THR A 18 -1.87 21.87 -0.96
CA THR A 18 -2.07 20.70 -0.11
C THR A 18 -3.38 20.02 -0.48
N VAL A 19 -3.35 18.70 -0.67
CA VAL A 19 -4.53 17.86 -0.91
C VAL A 19 -4.69 16.90 0.26
N PHE A 20 -5.86 16.93 0.91
CA PHE A 20 -6.21 15.98 1.96
C PHE A 20 -6.99 14.81 1.36
N VAL A 21 -6.57 13.58 1.65
CA VAL A 21 -7.15 12.38 1.08
C VAL A 21 -7.70 11.48 2.18
N ASN A 22 -9.01 11.23 2.12
CA ASN A 22 -9.70 10.27 2.97
C ASN A 22 -10.70 9.46 2.13
N GLN A 23 -10.44 9.31 0.84
CA GLN A 23 -11.26 8.53 -0.10
C GLN A 23 -10.41 7.39 -0.61
N PHE A 24 -11.02 6.24 -0.82
CA PHE A 24 -10.33 5.02 -1.21
C PHE A 24 -10.89 4.46 -2.51
N THR A 25 -10.04 3.73 -3.24
CA THR A 25 -10.46 2.94 -4.40
C THR A 25 -11.25 1.71 -3.92
N ASN A 26 -11.86 1.00 -4.85
CA ASN A 26 -12.43 -0.31 -4.58
C ASN A 26 -11.41 -1.44 -4.81
N GLY A 27 -10.12 -1.18 -4.60
CA GLY A 27 -9.03 -2.12 -4.89
C GLY A 27 -8.49 -2.05 -6.33
N ILE A 28 -9.04 -1.17 -7.17
CA ILE A 28 -8.63 -0.99 -8.58
C ILE A 28 -8.06 0.40 -8.79
N LEU A 29 -6.84 0.46 -9.33
CA LEU A 29 -6.24 1.67 -9.87
C LEU A 29 -6.63 1.77 -11.34
N ASP A 30 -7.63 2.60 -11.63
CA ASP A 30 -8.19 2.77 -12.98
C ASP A 30 -7.92 4.19 -13.49
N PRO A 31 -7.06 4.36 -14.51
CA PRO A 31 -6.71 5.68 -15.04
C PRO A 31 -7.86 6.40 -15.75
N SER A 32 -8.99 5.73 -15.99
CA SER A 32 -10.22 6.37 -16.50
C SER A 32 -11.06 7.03 -15.41
N LYS A 33 -10.77 6.76 -14.12
CA LYS A 33 -11.45 7.38 -12.98
C LYS A 33 -10.86 8.75 -12.67
N SER A 34 -11.69 9.62 -12.10
CA SER A 34 -11.25 10.93 -11.64
C SER A 34 -10.25 10.81 -10.49
N MET A 35 -9.15 11.55 -10.62
CA MET A 35 -8.20 11.77 -9.53
C MET A 35 -8.64 12.94 -8.66
N LEU A 36 -8.11 13.02 -7.43
CA LEU A 36 -8.22 14.20 -6.58
C LEU A 36 -7.19 15.27 -7.00
N GLY A 37 -7.46 16.53 -6.66
CA GLY A 37 -6.57 17.65 -6.97
C GLY A 37 -6.61 18.06 -8.46
N PRO A 38 -5.58 18.75 -8.95
CA PRO A 38 -4.20 18.34 -8.74
C PRO A 38 -3.45 19.07 -7.62
N VAL A 39 -2.41 18.44 -7.09
CA VAL A 39 -1.42 19.07 -6.20
C VAL A 39 -0.33 19.78 -7.04
N LYS A 40 0.13 20.94 -6.59
CA LYS A 40 1.24 21.68 -7.21
C LYS A 40 2.55 20.92 -7.13
N ASP A 41 3.45 21.20 -8.08
CA ASP A 41 4.87 20.87 -7.92
C ASP A 41 5.43 21.50 -6.64
N GLY A 42 6.07 20.70 -5.79
CA GLY A 42 6.50 21.05 -4.44
C GLY A 42 5.39 21.11 -3.39
N GLY A 43 4.15 20.71 -3.75
CA GLY A 43 3.00 20.63 -2.86
C GLY A 43 2.96 19.34 -2.03
N HIS A 44 1.93 19.21 -1.19
CA HIS A 44 1.79 18.11 -0.23
C HIS A 44 0.50 17.32 -0.41
N ILE A 45 0.57 16.03 -0.15
CA ILE A 45 -0.56 15.11 -0.02
C ILE A 45 -0.57 14.63 1.43
N VAL A 46 -1.68 14.86 2.13
CA VAL A 46 -1.89 14.35 3.50
C VAL A 46 -3.01 13.33 3.42
N ALA A 47 -2.71 12.07 3.69
CA ALA A 47 -3.66 10.99 3.46
C ALA A 47 -3.88 10.14 4.71
N ASN A 48 -5.12 9.69 4.90
CA ASN A 48 -5.40 8.53 5.73
C ASN A 48 -5.15 7.27 4.91
N THR A 49 -4.46 6.29 5.49
CA THR A 49 -4.33 4.94 4.93
C THR A 49 -5.23 4.00 5.73
N SER A 50 -5.89 3.08 5.03
CA SER A 50 -6.50 1.91 5.64
C SER A 50 -5.49 0.75 5.67
N PRO A 51 -5.69 -0.25 6.53
CA PRO A 51 -4.89 -1.47 6.52
C PRO A 51 -4.99 -2.16 5.17
N GLY A 52 -3.91 -2.83 4.77
CA GLY A 52 -3.89 -3.72 3.63
C GLY A 52 -4.28 -5.16 3.96
N CYS A 53 -3.90 -6.05 3.03
CA CYS A 53 -4.04 -7.49 3.10
C CYS A 53 -5.38 -7.96 3.69
N TRP A 54 -5.36 -8.43 4.94
CA TRP A 54 -6.47 -9.14 5.55
C TRP A 54 -7.80 -8.37 5.54
N GLY A 55 -7.79 -7.04 5.72
CA GLY A 55 -9.01 -6.25 5.72
C GLY A 55 -9.75 -6.33 4.37
N PRO A 56 -9.12 -5.92 3.27
CA PRO A 56 -9.63 -6.08 1.91
C PRO A 56 -9.88 -7.55 1.50
N MET A 57 -8.95 -8.46 1.83
CA MET A 57 -9.07 -9.89 1.50
C MET A 57 -10.34 -10.53 2.07
N ILE A 58 -10.75 -10.17 3.29
CA ILE A 58 -12.02 -10.67 3.87
C ILE A 58 -13.22 -9.79 3.51
N THR A 59 -13.04 -8.82 2.62
CA THR A 59 -14.07 -7.88 2.14
C THR A 59 -14.17 -7.96 0.61
N PRO A 60 -14.76 -9.03 0.06
CA PRO A 60 -14.77 -9.27 -1.39
C PRO A 60 -15.51 -8.23 -2.25
N GLU A 61 -16.12 -7.19 -1.66
CA GLU A 61 -16.57 -5.99 -2.40
C GLU A 61 -15.37 -5.16 -2.94
N ILE A 62 -14.22 -5.26 -2.27
CA ILE A 62 -12.93 -4.72 -2.70
C ILE A 62 -12.28 -5.73 -3.66
N ARG A 63 -11.81 -5.24 -4.80
CA ARG A 63 -11.37 -6.02 -5.97
C ARG A 63 -9.85 -6.00 -6.12
N GLY A 64 -9.18 -6.11 -4.99
CA GLY A 64 -7.75 -6.11 -4.83
C GLY A 64 -7.42 -6.58 -3.42
N GLY A 65 -6.18 -7.00 -3.21
CA GLY A 65 -5.70 -7.33 -1.85
C GLY A 65 -5.61 -6.11 -0.93
N HIS A 66 -5.79 -4.89 -1.47
CA HIS A 66 -5.66 -3.65 -0.75
C HIS A 66 -6.87 -2.73 -1.00
N GLU A 67 -6.95 -1.66 -0.20
CA GLU A 67 -7.84 -0.53 -0.44
C GLU A 67 -6.95 0.72 -0.33
N VAL A 68 -6.37 1.11 -1.46
CA VAL A 68 -5.50 2.29 -1.53
C VAL A 68 -6.30 3.58 -1.68
N THR A 69 -5.70 4.71 -1.37
CA THR A 69 -6.34 6.03 -1.56
C THR A 69 -6.70 6.28 -3.01
N VAL A 70 -7.78 7.03 -3.25
CA VAL A 70 -8.03 7.61 -4.59
C VAL A 70 -6.80 8.41 -5.02
N PRO A 71 -6.25 8.18 -6.23
CA PRO A 71 -5.04 8.86 -6.68
C PRO A 71 -5.19 10.38 -6.73
N VAL A 72 -4.11 11.09 -6.43
CA VAL A 72 -4.01 12.55 -6.52
C VAL A 72 -3.20 12.94 -7.75
N GLY A 73 -3.77 13.72 -8.65
CA GLY A 73 -3.05 14.23 -9.81
C GLY A 73 -1.97 15.24 -9.39
N VAL A 74 -0.84 15.27 -10.11
CA VAL A 74 0.22 16.27 -9.96
C VAL A 74 0.18 17.22 -11.15
N GLU A 75 0.18 18.53 -10.87
CA GLU A 75 0.11 19.58 -11.89
C GLU A 75 1.24 19.43 -12.92
N GLY A 76 0.88 19.38 -14.21
CA GLY A 76 1.85 19.35 -15.32
C GLY A 76 2.54 18.01 -15.59
N ALA A 77 2.21 16.95 -14.84
CA ALA A 77 2.77 15.62 -15.04
C ALA A 77 2.21 14.96 -16.32
N GLU A 78 3.10 14.47 -17.18
CA GLU A 78 2.77 13.83 -18.45
C GLU A 78 3.51 12.48 -18.58
N PRO A 79 2.96 11.51 -19.35
CA PRO A 79 3.64 10.24 -19.58
C PRO A 79 5.10 10.41 -20.04
N GLY A 80 6.03 9.71 -19.37
CA GLY A 80 7.48 9.82 -19.60
C GLY A 80 8.23 10.75 -18.63
N ASP A 81 7.49 11.48 -17.78
CA ASP A 81 8.05 12.13 -16.60
C ASP A 81 8.22 11.14 -15.42
N ALA A 82 8.81 11.63 -14.33
CA ALA A 82 8.76 10.96 -13.02
C ALA A 82 8.25 11.91 -11.95
N ILE A 83 7.64 11.37 -10.89
CA ILE A 83 7.27 12.12 -9.69
C ILE A 83 8.17 11.66 -8.55
N ALA A 84 8.93 12.59 -7.96
CA ALA A 84 9.65 12.36 -6.73
C ALA A 84 8.70 12.57 -5.54
N ILE A 85 8.47 11.51 -4.77
CA ILE A 85 7.62 11.49 -3.59
C ILE A 85 8.52 11.43 -2.36
N TYR A 86 8.53 12.50 -1.58
CA TYR A 86 9.23 12.59 -0.30
C TYR A 86 8.28 12.14 0.79
N ILE A 87 8.68 11.13 1.57
CA ILE A 87 7.89 10.63 2.69
C ILE A 87 8.30 11.44 3.93
N GLU A 88 7.51 12.45 4.26
CA GLU A 88 7.85 13.41 5.33
C GLU A 88 7.39 12.97 6.72
N ASP A 89 6.25 12.28 6.81
CA ASP A 89 5.70 11.75 8.06
C ASP A 89 4.91 10.47 7.81
N ILE A 90 5.06 9.49 8.72
CA ILE A 90 4.20 8.31 8.82
C ILE A 90 3.79 8.14 10.30
N THR A 91 2.49 8.20 10.56
CA THR A 91 1.93 8.00 11.90
C THR A 91 0.92 6.85 11.88
N VAL A 92 1.20 5.78 12.62
CA VAL A 92 0.24 4.68 12.81
C VAL A 92 -0.87 5.12 13.76
N THR A 93 -2.13 4.91 13.38
CA THR A 93 -3.31 5.22 14.20
C THR A 93 -3.99 3.98 14.78
N SER A 94 -3.79 2.80 14.17
CA SER A 94 -4.29 1.54 14.73
C SER A 94 -3.67 1.26 16.09
N LEU A 95 -4.50 0.95 17.09
CA LEU A 95 -4.08 0.51 18.42
C LEU A 95 -3.75 -0.98 18.45
N ALA A 96 -4.29 -1.74 17.49
CA ALA A 96 -4.03 -3.15 17.32
C ALA A 96 -4.25 -3.56 15.86
N THR A 97 -3.65 -4.68 15.46
CA THR A 97 -3.98 -5.39 14.23
C THR A 97 -3.95 -6.90 14.46
N ALA A 98 -4.32 -7.67 13.46
CA ALA A 98 -4.18 -9.11 13.46
C ALA A 98 -3.64 -9.58 12.12
N SER A 99 -2.82 -10.61 12.15
CA SER A 99 -2.20 -11.18 10.94
C SER A 99 -1.88 -12.65 11.15
N GLY A 100 -1.42 -13.29 10.09
CA GLY A 100 -1.25 -14.73 10.03
C GLY A 100 -1.09 -15.20 8.60
N ASN A 101 -1.02 -16.52 8.43
CA ASN A 101 -1.00 -17.13 7.11
C ASN A 101 -2.42 -17.43 6.63
N ASP A 102 -2.61 -17.31 5.33
CA ASP A 102 -3.89 -17.53 4.68
C ASP A 102 -4.03 -18.96 4.16
N GLN A 103 -5.30 -19.37 4.01
CA GLN A 103 -5.70 -20.45 3.13
C GLN A 103 -6.90 -19.99 2.32
N VAL A 104 -6.82 -20.21 1.00
CA VAL A 104 -7.91 -19.94 0.07
C VAL A 104 -9.06 -20.92 0.29
N VAL A 105 -10.29 -20.43 0.14
CA VAL A 105 -11.51 -21.25 0.24
C VAL A 105 -12.11 -21.42 -1.14
N GLU A 106 -11.94 -22.62 -1.68
CA GLU A 106 -12.48 -23.00 -2.99
C GLU A 106 -13.99 -22.71 -3.12
N GLY A 107 -14.38 -22.26 -4.31
CA GLY A 107 -15.77 -21.88 -4.61
C GLY A 107 -16.19 -20.50 -4.12
N ARG A 108 -15.32 -19.75 -3.43
CA ARG A 108 -15.59 -18.36 -2.99
C ARG A 108 -14.93 -17.28 -3.86
N PHE A 109 -14.38 -17.66 -5.01
CA PHE A 109 -13.78 -16.73 -5.97
C PHE A 109 -13.84 -17.28 -7.40
N LEU A 110 -13.42 -16.46 -8.37
CA LEU A 110 -13.30 -16.80 -9.79
C LEU A 110 -11.84 -16.64 -10.25
N GLY A 111 -11.07 -17.73 -10.18
CA GLY A 111 -9.66 -17.77 -10.59
C GLY A 111 -8.71 -17.13 -9.57
N ASP A 112 -8.99 -15.89 -9.18
CA ASP A 112 -8.17 -15.10 -8.26
C ASP A 112 -8.97 -14.76 -6.99
N PRO A 113 -8.52 -15.20 -5.79
CA PRO A 113 -9.20 -14.95 -4.53
C PRO A 113 -9.06 -13.51 -4.00
N TYR A 114 -8.02 -12.78 -4.42
CA TYR A 114 -7.77 -11.37 -4.03
C TYR A 114 -8.62 -10.41 -4.86
N VAL A 115 -8.84 -10.74 -6.14
CA VAL A 115 -9.50 -9.84 -7.09
C VAL A 115 -10.97 -10.20 -7.26
N ALA A 116 -11.30 -11.48 -7.42
CA ALA A 116 -12.58 -11.94 -7.96
C ALA A 116 -13.42 -12.76 -6.98
N GLY A 117 -13.62 -12.25 -5.76
CA GLY A 117 -14.45 -12.88 -4.73
C GLY A 117 -15.92 -13.05 -5.15
N LYS A 118 -16.52 -14.20 -4.83
CA LYS A 118 -17.93 -14.53 -5.10
C LYS A 118 -18.58 -15.22 -3.91
N CYS A 119 -19.87 -14.96 -3.71
CA CYS A 119 -20.62 -15.68 -2.70
C CYS A 119 -20.84 -17.15 -3.12
N PRO A 120 -20.48 -18.15 -2.29
CA PRO A 120 -20.59 -19.55 -2.66
C PRO A 120 -22.04 -20.05 -2.74
N GLN A 121 -23.00 -19.34 -2.14
CA GLN A 121 -24.39 -19.76 -2.08
C GLN A 121 -25.27 -19.07 -3.13
N CYS A 122 -25.23 -17.74 -3.22
CA CYS A 122 -26.07 -17.00 -4.17
C CYS A 122 -25.34 -16.59 -5.45
N GLY A 123 -24.03 -16.88 -5.57
CA GLY A 123 -23.25 -16.59 -6.78
C GLY A 123 -22.96 -15.11 -7.03
N THR A 124 -23.39 -14.20 -6.16
CA THR A 124 -23.10 -12.77 -6.29
C THR A 124 -21.59 -12.55 -6.33
N LEU A 125 -21.09 -11.99 -7.43
CA LEU A 125 -19.71 -11.55 -7.58
C LEU A 125 -19.52 -10.22 -6.84
N TYR A 126 -18.36 -10.04 -6.22
CA TYR A 126 -18.02 -8.92 -5.35
C TYR A 126 -19.09 -8.61 -4.29
N PRO A 127 -19.54 -9.61 -3.52
CA PRO A 127 -20.69 -9.43 -2.66
C PRO A 127 -20.38 -8.41 -1.56
N ARG A 128 -21.28 -7.43 -1.40
CA ARG A 128 -21.33 -6.64 -0.17
C ARG A 128 -21.39 -7.58 1.03
N THR A 129 -20.68 -7.22 2.09
CA THR A 129 -20.60 -8.04 3.31
C THR A 129 -21.11 -7.29 4.53
N VAL A 130 -21.48 -8.06 5.55
CA VAL A 130 -21.81 -7.58 6.89
C VAL A 130 -21.09 -8.46 7.91
N VAL A 131 -20.63 -7.85 8.98
CA VAL A 131 -20.05 -8.56 10.13
C VAL A 131 -21.16 -9.08 11.04
N LYS A 132 -21.14 -10.38 11.35
CA LYS A 132 -22.03 -11.00 12.35
C LYS A 132 -21.22 -11.75 13.41
N GLY A 133 -21.15 -11.16 14.60
CA GLY A 133 -20.36 -11.70 15.72
C GLY A 133 -18.86 -11.51 15.51
N ILE A 134 -18.07 -12.36 16.16
CA ILE A 134 -16.61 -12.41 16.04
C ILE A 134 -16.16 -13.81 15.60
N GLY A 135 -14.90 -13.93 15.21
CA GLY A 135 -14.25 -15.17 14.83
C GLY A 135 -14.21 -15.43 13.31
N PRO A 136 -13.65 -16.57 12.89
CA PRO A 136 -13.32 -16.87 11.48
C PRO A 136 -14.51 -16.84 10.51
N LYS A 137 -15.73 -16.95 11.04
CA LYS A 137 -16.97 -17.03 10.27
C LYS A 137 -17.81 -15.76 10.38
N ALA A 138 -17.24 -14.65 10.85
CA ALA A 138 -17.99 -13.42 11.11
C ALA A 138 -18.41 -12.70 9.82
N ILE A 139 -17.66 -12.86 8.73
CA ILE A 139 -17.93 -12.17 7.47
C ILE A 139 -19.03 -12.87 6.69
N ARG A 140 -20.18 -12.20 6.53
CA ARG A 140 -21.36 -12.74 5.88
C ARG A 140 -21.75 -11.93 4.64
N CYS A 141 -22.19 -12.62 3.61
CA CYS A 141 -22.79 -12.02 2.43
C CYS A 141 -24.04 -11.24 2.85
N ALA A 142 -24.14 -9.97 2.48
CA ALA A 142 -25.29 -9.12 2.80
C ALA A 142 -26.58 -9.61 2.11
N ASN A 143 -26.46 -10.31 0.97
CA ASN A 143 -27.60 -10.78 0.19
C ASN A 143 -28.25 -12.07 0.77
N CYS A 144 -27.45 -13.08 1.12
CA CYS A 144 -27.97 -14.40 1.54
C CYS A 144 -27.51 -14.88 2.92
N GLY A 145 -26.58 -14.17 3.58
CA GLY A 145 -26.07 -14.53 4.91
C GLY A 145 -25.04 -15.67 4.94
N ALA A 146 -24.65 -16.24 3.79
CA ALA A 146 -23.56 -17.21 3.71
C ALA A 146 -22.21 -16.59 4.12
N GLU A 147 -21.25 -17.41 4.54
CA GLU A 147 -19.87 -16.95 4.71
C GLU A 147 -19.32 -16.45 3.37
N ALA A 148 -18.74 -15.25 3.37
CA ALA A 148 -18.34 -14.58 2.14
C ALA A 148 -16.83 -14.46 1.94
N SER A 149 -16.03 -14.51 3.02
CA SER A 149 -14.57 -14.35 2.92
C SER A 149 -13.96 -15.44 2.01
N PRO A 150 -13.21 -15.06 0.96
CA PRO A 150 -12.43 -16.00 0.15
C PRO A 150 -11.28 -16.67 0.91
N PHE A 151 -10.86 -16.08 2.03
CA PHE A 151 -9.73 -16.55 2.83
C PHE A 151 -10.16 -16.95 4.25
N ILE A 152 -9.43 -17.91 4.82
CA ILE A 152 -9.40 -18.18 6.25
C ILE A 152 -7.97 -18.03 6.75
N MET A 153 -7.84 -17.63 8.02
CA MET A 153 -6.56 -17.61 8.71
C MET A 153 -6.29 -18.98 9.31
N ALA A 154 -5.21 -19.65 8.87
CA ALA A 154 -4.88 -20.99 9.35
C ALA A 154 -4.15 -20.95 10.68
N HIS A 155 -3.20 -20.02 10.80
CA HIS A 155 -2.50 -19.65 12.01
C HIS A 155 -2.34 -18.13 12.05
N GLY A 156 -2.60 -17.53 13.19
CA GLY A 156 -2.43 -16.09 13.31
C GLY A 156 -2.39 -15.57 14.73
N TYR A 157 -2.28 -14.26 14.83
CA TYR A 157 -2.09 -13.55 16.08
C TYR A 157 -2.77 -12.19 16.03
N THR A 158 -3.21 -11.73 17.18
CA THR A 158 -3.64 -10.34 17.40
C THR A 158 -2.51 -9.63 18.16
N ILE A 159 -2.09 -8.47 17.70
CA ILE A 159 -1.04 -7.65 18.30
C ILE A 159 -1.57 -6.27 18.66
N ALA A 160 -1.31 -5.81 19.89
CA ALA A 160 -1.59 -4.43 20.30
C ALA A 160 -0.29 -3.63 20.34
N PHE A 161 -0.40 -2.33 20.13
CA PHE A 161 0.73 -1.41 20.00
C PHE A 161 0.84 -0.44 21.16
N ASP A 162 2.07 -0.15 21.54
CA ASP A 162 2.45 1.01 22.33
C ASP A 162 3.17 2.00 21.41
N HIS A 163 2.44 3.03 20.96
CA HIS A 163 2.96 4.03 20.03
C HIS A 163 4.08 4.88 20.64
N GLU A 164 4.05 5.11 21.96
CA GLU A 164 5.11 5.87 22.64
C GLU A 164 6.36 5.00 22.81
N GLY A 165 6.18 3.71 23.09
CA GLY A 165 7.26 2.74 23.29
C GLY A 165 7.87 2.16 22.02
N GLY A 166 7.23 2.34 20.85
CA GLY A 166 7.71 1.80 19.57
C GLY A 166 7.68 0.27 19.50
N VAL A 167 6.76 -0.38 20.23
CA VAL A 167 6.66 -1.84 20.34
C VAL A 167 5.22 -2.34 20.19
N GLY A 168 5.09 -3.61 19.81
CA GLY A 168 3.83 -4.34 19.85
C GLY A 168 3.96 -5.66 20.61
N VAL A 169 2.86 -6.14 21.19
CA VAL A 169 2.80 -7.41 21.94
C VAL A 169 1.61 -8.24 21.48
N THR A 170 1.85 -9.50 21.13
CA THR A 170 0.77 -10.41 20.73
C THR A 170 -0.06 -10.86 21.93
N LEU A 171 -1.36 -11.03 21.71
CA LEU A 171 -2.36 -11.06 22.77
C LEU A 171 -2.91 -12.46 23.04
N THR A 172 -3.33 -12.67 24.29
CA THR A 172 -4.15 -13.82 24.69
C THR A 172 -5.51 -13.82 24.00
N ARG A 173 -6.16 -14.99 23.92
CA ARG A 173 -7.51 -15.15 23.41
C ARG A 173 -8.51 -14.13 23.98
N GLU A 174 -8.54 -13.97 25.31
CA GLU A 174 -9.52 -13.11 25.98
C GLU A 174 -9.36 -11.64 25.56
N ALA A 175 -8.12 -11.20 25.38
CA ALA A 175 -7.81 -9.86 24.92
C ALA A 175 -8.12 -9.68 23.42
N ALA A 176 -7.79 -10.66 22.58
CA ALA A 176 -8.15 -10.66 21.16
C ALA A 176 -9.67 -10.61 20.94
N GLU A 177 -10.44 -11.45 21.65
CA GLU A 177 -11.91 -11.46 21.58
C GLU A 177 -12.52 -10.14 22.09
N LYS A 178 -11.93 -9.51 23.11
CA LYS A 178 -12.34 -8.17 23.58
C LYS A 178 -12.11 -7.10 22.51
N ILE A 179 -10.96 -7.12 21.85
CA ILE A 179 -10.66 -6.20 20.74
C ILE A 179 -11.61 -6.43 19.57
N ALA A 180 -11.90 -7.68 19.23
CA ALA A 180 -12.76 -8.06 18.11
C ALA A 180 -14.19 -7.47 18.21
N GLN A 181 -14.72 -7.32 19.42
CA GLN A 181 -16.02 -6.66 19.65
C GLN A 181 -16.04 -5.18 19.26
N LYS A 182 -14.86 -4.55 19.19
CA LYS A 182 -14.62 -3.15 18.83
C LYS A 182 -13.59 -3.03 17.71
N ALA A 183 -13.55 -4.03 16.81
CA ALA A 183 -12.52 -4.18 15.80
C ALA A 183 -12.27 -2.88 15.00
N ARG A 184 -13.33 -2.19 14.57
CA ARG A 184 -13.24 -0.93 13.82
C ARG A 184 -12.59 0.21 14.61
N GLU A 185 -12.88 0.31 15.91
CA GLU A 185 -12.27 1.31 16.80
C GLU A 185 -10.78 1.02 17.01
N TYR A 186 -10.42 -0.23 17.30
CA TYR A 186 -9.03 -0.62 17.56
C TYR A 186 -8.14 -0.58 16.32
N ALA A 187 -8.68 -0.95 15.15
CA ALA A 187 -7.98 -0.79 13.89
C ALA A 187 -7.91 0.68 13.46
N ALA A 188 -8.63 1.59 14.12
CA ALA A 188 -8.76 2.99 13.73
C ALA A 188 -9.13 3.14 12.23
N LEU A 189 -10.03 2.28 11.74
CA LEU A 189 -10.37 2.24 10.32
C LEU A 189 -10.89 3.62 9.87
N PRO A 190 -10.36 4.18 8.77
CA PRO A 190 -10.84 5.45 8.24
C PRO A 190 -12.34 5.42 7.93
N ASP A 191 -13.03 6.55 8.12
CA ASP A 191 -14.49 6.63 7.98
C ASP A 191 -15.02 6.14 6.63
N ASN A 192 -14.28 6.40 5.56
CA ASN A 192 -14.67 6.04 4.19
C ASN A 192 -14.12 4.68 3.73
N SER A 193 -13.36 3.97 4.58
CA SER A 193 -12.95 2.59 4.31
C SER A 193 -14.13 1.65 4.49
N ILE A 194 -14.39 0.82 3.48
CA ILE A 194 -15.49 -0.17 3.49
C ILE A 194 -15.05 -1.54 4.02
N GLN A 195 -13.77 -1.68 4.37
CA GLN A 195 -13.20 -2.93 4.86
C GLN A 195 -13.90 -3.46 6.12
N ASN A 196 -13.99 -4.78 6.20
CA ASN A 196 -14.11 -5.49 7.45
C ASN A 196 -12.72 -5.54 8.11
N SER A 197 -12.60 -5.08 9.36
CA SER A 197 -11.33 -5.18 10.10
C SER A 197 -10.98 -6.64 10.39
N VAL A 198 -9.73 -7.04 10.10
CA VAL A 198 -9.16 -8.37 10.42
C VAL A 198 -9.27 -8.72 11.91
N LEU A 199 -9.26 -7.72 12.80
CA LEU A 199 -9.40 -7.91 14.24
C LEU A 199 -10.68 -8.65 14.62
N VAL A 200 -11.72 -8.62 13.78
CA VAL A 200 -12.94 -9.39 13.99
C VAL A 200 -12.69 -10.90 14.08
N LEU A 201 -11.65 -11.41 13.42
CA LEU A 201 -11.31 -12.83 13.39
C LEU A 201 -10.74 -13.32 14.73
N ALA A 202 -10.22 -12.41 15.57
CA ALA A 202 -9.67 -12.67 16.90
C ALA A 202 -8.62 -13.81 16.98
N PRO A 203 -7.61 -13.89 16.08
CA PRO A 203 -6.61 -14.95 16.11
C PRO A 203 -5.64 -14.78 17.29
N HIS A 204 -5.11 -15.88 17.82
CA HIS A 204 -4.35 -15.89 19.09
C HIS A 204 -3.40 -17.11 19.25
N ASP A 205 -2.83 -17.59 18.15
CA ASP A 205 -1.91 -18.75 18.17
C ASP A 205 -0.51 -18.38 18.68
N LEU A 206 -0.10 -17.11 18.54
CA LEU A 206 1.14 -16.56 19.12
C LEU A 206 0.80 -15.55 20.20
N VAL A 207 1.22 -15.81 21.43
CA VAL A 207 0.90 -14.98 22.60
C VAL A 207 2.18 -14.49 23.30
N GLY A 208 2.23 -13.21 23.65
CA GLY A 208 3.34 -12.60 24.40
C GLY A 208 4.61 -12.35 23.58
N VAL A 209 4.56 -12.47 22.25
CA VAL A 209 5.69 -12.13 21.38
C VAL A 209 5.78 -10.61 21.27
N VAL A 210 6.97 -10.06 21.50
CA VAL A 210 7.24 -8.63 21.40
C VAL A 210 7.89 -8.33 20.05
N ALA A 211 7.36 -7.33 19.34
CA ALA A 211 7.92 -6.85 18.08
C ALA A 211 8.24 -5.35 18.17
N ARG A 212 9.25 -4.90 17.42
CA ARG A 212 9.57 -3.47 17.29
C ARG A 212 8.81 -2.90 16.11
N LEU A 213 8.26 -1.71 16.30
CA LEU A 213 7.57 -0.98 15.23
C LEU A 213 8.60 -0.27 14.37
N ARG A 214 8.40 -0.36 13.06
CA ARG A 214 9.11 0.44 12.06
C ARG A 214 8.12 0.70 10.93
N PRO A 215 7.23 1.71 11.09
CA PRO A 215 6.17 1.94 10.13
C PRO A 215 6.71 2.31 8.74
N PHE A 216 6.07 1.78 7.71
CA PHE A 216 6.39 2.03 6.31
C PHE A 216 5.14 1.82 5.43
N LEU A 217 5.25 2.14 4.15
CA LEU A 217 4.17 2.03 3.17
C LEU A 217 4.45 0.85 2.24
N GLY A 218 3.61 -0.18 2.27
CA GLY A 218 3.67 -1.32 1.35
C GLY A 218 3.23 -0.92 -0.06
N GLN A 219 2.23 -0.03 -0.14
CA GLN A 219 1.78 0.58 -1.39
C GLN A 219 2.01 2.08 -1.45
N LEU A 220 2.90 2.51 -2.36
CA LEU A 220 3.13 3.91 -2.69
C LEU A 220 3.60 4.02 -4.14
N GLY A 221 2.87 4.79 -4.95
CA GLY A 221 3.26 4.95 -6.35
C GLY A 221 2.35 5.87 -7.14
N THR A 222 2.40 5.70 -8.46
CA THR A 222 1.60 6.43 -9.45
C THR A 222 0.61 5.50 -10.14
N THR A 223 -0.44 6.04 -10.75
CA THR A 223 -1.48 5.23 -11.40
C THR A 223 -0.90 4.48 -12.63
N PRO A 224 -1.18 3.17 -12.77
CA PRO A 224 -0.77 2.38 -13.94
C PRO A 224 -1.47 2.87 -15.23
N ALA A 225 -0.93 2.48 -16.39
CA ALA A 225 -1.44 2.92 -17.69
C ALA A 225 -2.79 2.28 -18.09
N MET A 226 -3.25 1.29 -17.33
CA MET A 226 -4.52 0.60 -17.54
C MET A 226 -5.13 0.19 -16.18
N PRO A 227 -6.43 -0.15 -16.12
CA PRO A 227 -7.04 -0.65 -14.90
C PRO A 227 -6.31 -1.88 -14.38
N MET A 228 -5.80 -1.81 -13.15
CA MET A 228 -5.12 -2.91 -12.48
C MET A 228 -5.55 -2.98 -11.01
N PRO A 229 -5.78 -4.19 -10.47
CA PRO A 229 -5.89 -4.38 -9.04
C PRO A 229 -4.62 -3.88 -8.33
N ASP A 230 -4.79 -3.17 -7.23
CA ASP A 230 -3.68 -2.56 -6.49
C ASP A 230 -2.67 -3.60 -5.99
N SER A 231 -3.13 -4.75 -5.50
CA SER A 231 -2.27 -5.87 -5.11
C SER A 231 -1.50 -6.52 -6.26
N HIS A 232 -1.91 -6.27 -7.51
CA HIS A 232 -1.28 -6.83 -8.71
C HIS A 232 -0.51 -5.78 -9.51
N ASN A 233 -0.44 -4.54 -9.01
CA ASN A 233 0.31 -3.46 -9.63
C ASN A 233 1.81 -3.53 -9.27
N ALA A 234 2.41 -4.71 -9.46
CA ALA A 234 3.80 -5.05 -9.16
C ALA A 234 4.29 -6.21 -10.02
N GLY A 235 5.60 -6.37 -10.19
CA GLY A 235 6.22 -7.41 -11.02
C GLY A 235 5.72 -8.82 -10.70
N ASP A 236 6.04 -9.33 -9.50
CA ASP A 236 5.77 -10.73 -9.13
C ASP A 236 4.28 -11.04 -8.94
N PHE A 237 3.47 -10.05 -8.55
CA PHE A 237 2.02 -10.25 -8.43
C PHE A 237 1.29 -10.03 -9.75
N GLY A 238 1.74 -9.10 -10.59
CA GLY A 238 1.10 -8.76 -11.86
C GLY A 238 0.98 -9.95 -12.82
N VAL A 239 1.90 -10.92 -12.74
CA VAL A 239 1.84 -12.16 -13.53
C VAL A 239 0.58 -12.99 -13.25
N PHE A 240 -0.04 -12.89 -12.07
CA PHE A 240 -1.30 -13.59 -11.77
C PHE A 240 -2.47 -13.05 -12.58
N LEU A 241 -2.37 -11.84 -13.15
CA LEU A 241 -3.37 -11.31 -14.06
C LEU A 241 -3.28 -11.91 -15.47
N VAL A 242 -2.14 -12.52 -15.84
CA VAL A 242 -1.94 -13.04 -17.20
C VAL A 242 -2.92 -14.18 -17.46
N ASP A 243 -3.80 -13.98 -18.44
CA ASP A 243 -4.88 -14.90 -18.80
C ASP A 243 -5.84 -15.24 -17.65
N ALA A 244 -5.91 -14.38 -16.62
CA ALA A 244 -6.84 -14.57 -15.51
C ALA A 244 -8.30 -14.59 -16.00
N PRO A 245 -9.18 -15.44 -15.42
CA PRO A 245 -10.53 -15.68 -15.94
C PRO A 245 -11.56 -14.61 -15.55
N HIS A 246 -11.11 -13.42 -15.12
CA HIS A 246 -11.94 -12.31 -14.65
C HIS A 246 -11.69 -11.04 -15.46
N GLU A 247 -12.46 -9.98 -15.21
CA GLU A 247 -12.46 -8.75 -16.02
C GLU A 247 -11.12 -7.99 -16.07
N TYR A 248 -10.25 -8.19 -15.07
CA TYR A 248 -8.91 -7.60 -15.01
C TYR A 248 -7.80 -8.50 -15.58
N GLY A 249 -8.14 -9.61 -16.23
CA GLY A 249 -7.16 -10.46 -16.90
C GLY A 249 -6.47 -9.72 -18.05
N ILE A 250 -5.16 -9.89 -18.16
CA ILE A 250 -4.32 -9.22 -19.17
C ILE A 250 -3.50 -10.23 -19.98
N LYS A 251 -2.85 -9.76 -21.03
CA LYS A 251 -1.79 -10.49 -21.75
C LYS A 251 -0.41 -10.11 -21.22
N GLU A 252 0.57 -10.98 -21.42
CA GLU A 252 1.95 -10.80 -20.92
C GLU A 252 2.55 -9.46 -21.38
N GLU A 253 2.33 -9.06 -22.62
CA GLU A 253 2.80 -7.77 -23.16
C GLU A 253 2.19 -6.54 -22.48
N GLN A 254 1.06 -6.70 -21.79
CA GLN A 254 0.39 -5.62 -21.08
C GLN A 254 0.95 -5.41 -19.67
N LEU A 255 1.81 -6.29 -19.17
CA LEU A 255 2.48 -6.14 -17.87
C LEU A 255 3.30 -4.84 -17.78
N ILE A 256 3.79 -4.32 -18.91
CA ILE A 256 4.52 -3.04 -18.99
C ILE A 256 3.69 -1.84 -18.52
N ASN A 257 2.37 -1.97 -18.44
CA ASN A 257 1.47 -0.92 -17.99
C ASN A 257 1.43 -0.73 -16.46
N ARG A 258 1.93 -1.70 -15.68
CA ARG A 258 2.04 -1.59 -14.22
C ARG A 258 2.93 -0.42 -13.83
N SER A 259 2.74 0.18 -12.67
CA SER A 259 3.65 1.20 -12.14
C SER A 259 4.54 0.70 -11.00
N ASP A 260 4.41 -0.58 -10.63
CA ASP A 260 5.19 -1.24 -9.58
C ASP A 260 5.08 -0.55 -8.20
N GLY A 261 3.89 -0.01 -7.90
CA GLY A 261 3.62 0.73 -6.66
C GLY A 261 3.27 -0.13 -5.45
N HIS A 262 3.07 -1.45 -5.63
CA HIS A 262 2.94 -2.42 -4.55
C HIS A 262 4.30 -3.10 -4.34
N MET A 263 5.01 -2.71 -3.29
CA MET A 263 6.44 -2.99 -3.16
C MET A 263 6.81 -3.77 -1.91
N ASP A 264 6.13 -3.49 -0.79
CA ASP A 264 6.35 -4.21 0.47
C ASP A 264 7.82 -4.15 0.97
N ILE A 265 8.44 -2.99 0.74
CA ILE A 265 9.82 -2.69 1.12
C ILE A 265 9.82 -1.85 2.39
N SER A 266 10.36 -2.41 3.47
CA SER A 266 10.40 -1.76 4.80
C SER A 266 11.18 -0.43 4.86
N ASP A 267 11.97 -0.14 3.82
CA ASP A 267 12.70 1.12 3.64
C ASP A 267 11.88 2.22 2.97
N VAL A 268 10.67 1.93 2.45
CA VAL A 268 9.71 2.92 1.92
C VAL A 268 8.99 3.59 3.11
N ARG A 269 9.76 4.35 3.89
CA ARG A 269 9.33 4.96 5.16
C ARG A 269 9.77 6.41 5.27
N GLU A 270 9.35 7.05 6.35
CA GLU A 270 9.70 8.44 6.69
C GLU A 270 11.19 8.73 6.51
N GLY A 271 11.48 9.77 5.71
CA GLY A 271 12.81 10.23 5.34
C GLY A 271 13.34 9.67 4.01
N ALA A 272 12.67 8.68 3.41
CA ALA A 272 13.02 8.17 2.08
C ALA A 272 12.35 9.00 0.96
N ILE A 273 12.87 8.85 -0.26
CA ILE A 273 12.29 9.46 -1.47
C ILE A 273 12.07 8.36 -2.50
N LEU A 274 10.88 8.32 -3.10
CA LEU A 274 10.55 7.40 -4.18
C LEU A 274 10.39 8.16 -5.48
N LEU A 275 11.11 7.76 -6.53
CA LEU A 275 10.92 8.29 -7.88
C LEU A 275 9.98 7.34 -8.63
N CYS A 276 8.77 7.77 -8.93
CA CYS A 276 7.76 6.93 -9.58
C CYS A 276 7.55 7.31 -11.04
N PRO A 277 7.32 6.34 -11.94
CA PRO A 277 7.06 6.61 -13.35
C PRO A 277 5.73 7.33 -13.56
N VAL A 278 5.67 8.33 -14.43
CA VAL A 278 4.38 8.86 -14.90
C VAL A 278 3.97 8.08 -16.13
N LYS A 279 2.92 7.26 -16.01
CA LYS A 279 2.35 6.48 -17.12
C LYS A 279 1.05 7.06 -17.69
N VAL A 280 0.41 7.97 -16.94
CA VAL A 280 -0.84 8.64 -17.32
C VAL A 280 -0.78 10.13 -17.01
N GLN A 281 -1.64 10.93 -17.64
CA GLN A 281 -1.71 12.37 -17.37
C GLN A 281 -2.00 12.63 -15.88
N GLY A 282 -1.24 13.53 -15.27
CA GLY A 282 -1.31 13.83 -13.84
C GLY A 282 -0.58 12.81 -12.96
N GLY A 283 -0.13 11.66 -13.49
CA GLY A 283 0.54 10.58 -12.75
C GLY A 283 -0.40 9.82 -11.81
N GLY A 284 -1.06 10.53 -10.89
CA GLY A 284 -1.99 9.96 -9.91
C GLY A 284 -1.25 9.27 -8.78
N VAL A 285 -0.71 10.05 -7.85
CA VAL A 285 -0.04 9.55 -6.64
C VAL A 285 -1.06 8.93 -5.70
N TYR A 286 -0.83 7.68 -5.31
CA TYR A 286 -1.68 6.96 -4.36
C TYR A 286 -0.84 6.30 -3.27
N VAL A 287 -1.48 6.01 -2.14
CA VAL A 287 -0.86 5.36 -1.00
C VAL A 287 -1.85 4.42 -0.33
N GLY A 288 -1.36 3.35 0.28
CA GLY A 288 -2.16 2.48 1.12
C GLY A 288 -1.27 1.42 1.74
N ASP A 289 -1.90 0.40 2.33
CA ASP A 289 -1.17 -0.75 2.86
C ASP A 289 -0.03 -0.34 3.78
N MET A 290 -0.35 0.44 4.82
CA MET A 290 0.66 0.82 5.80
C MET A 290 0.92 -0.37 6.71
N HIS A 291 2.19 -0.64 6.98
CA HIS A 291 2.62 -1.70 7.88
C HIS A 291 3.21 -1.10 9.14
N ALA A 292 2.89 -1.67 10.29
CA ALA A 292 3.53 -1.30 11.56
C ALA A 292 4.95 -1.90 11.66
N LEU A 293 5.15 -3.07 11.04
CA LEU A 293 6.42 -3.79 10.95
C LEU A 293 6.33 -4.87 9.88
N GLN A 294 7.45 -5.15 9.22
CA GLN A 294 7.64 -6.23 8.28
C GLN A 294 9.12 -6.62 8.23
N GLY A 295 9.41 -7.89 7.97
CA GLY A 295 10.75 -8.34 7.58
C GLY A 295 10.86 -8.52 6.08
N ASP A 296 12.09 -8.46 5.55
CA ASP A 296 12.33 -8.60 4.12
C ASP A 296 11.78 -9.91 3.56
N GLY A 297 11.11 -9.80 2.40
CA GLY A 297 10.54 -10.91 1.65
C GLY A 297 9.15 -11.35 2.10
N GLU A 298 8.58 -10.76 3.15
CA GLU A 298 7.20 -10.99 3.59
C GLU A 298 6.79 -12.47 3.64
N ILE A 299 7.67 -13.32 4.18
CA ILE A 299 7.61 -14.78 4.00
C ILE A 299 6.33 -15.45 4.55
N ALA A 300 5.60 -14.77 5.42
CA ALA A 300 4.34 -15.24 5.98
C ALA A 300 3.13 -14.96 5.07
N GLY A 301 3.34 -14.23 3.97
CA GLY A 301 2.33 -13.77 3.02
C GLY A 301 1.71 -12.43 3.40
N HIS A 302 1.50 -12.18 4.70
CA HIS A 302 0.92 -10.95 5.24
C HIS A 302 1.62 -10.55 6.54
N THR A 303 1.62 -9.26 6.88
CA THR A 303 2.22 -8.78 8.14
C THR A 303 1.32 -7.85 8.93
N CYS A 304 1.87 -6.89 9.68
CA CYS A 304 1.10 -6.08 10.61
C CYS A 304 0.51 -4.86 9.90
N ASP A 305 -0.47 -5.09 9.03
CA ASP A 305 -1.20 -4.05 8.31
C ASP A 305 -1.96 -3.15 9.29
N VAL A 306 -1.87 -1.83 9.11
CA VAL A 306 -2.46 -0.83 10.01
C VAL A 306 -3.01 0.37 9.25
N SER A 307 -3.97 1.04 9.91
CA SER A 307 -4.38 2.38 9.53
C SER A 307 -3.34 3.38 10.02
N GLY A 308 -3.24 4.49 9.30
CA GLY A 308 -2.37 5.59 9.69
C GLY A 308 -2.64 6.86 8.93
N THR A 309 -1.81 7.86 9.20
CA THR A 309 -1.74 9.10 8.43
C THR A 309 -0.35 9.23 7.83
N VAL A 310 -0.28 9.76 6.62
CA VAL A 310 0.98 10.01 5.92
C VAL A 310 0.99 11.44 5.37
N THR A 311 2.14 12.10 5.47
CA THR A 311 2.41 13.35 4.76
C THR A 311 3.47 13.11 3.70
N LEU A 312 3.10 13.38 2.46
CA LEU A 312 3.96 13.27 1.30
C LEU A 312 4.18 14.65 0.70
N LYS A 313 5.39 14.96 0.27
CA LYS A 313 5.67 16.07 -0.63
C LYS A 313 5.99 15.54 -2.01
N VAL A 314 5.50 16.19 -3.06
CA VAL A 314 5.73 15.76 -4.44
C VAL A 314 6.54 16.79 -5.21
N THR A 315 7.45 16.33 -6.07
CA THR A 315 8.16 17.16 -7.04
C THR A 315 8.06 16.51 -8.41
N LEU A 316 7.70 17.28 -9.44
CA LEU A 316 7.65 16.79 -10.81
C LEU A 316 9.03 16.86 -11.46
N LEU A 317 9.48 15.74 -12.04
CA LEU A 317 10.74 15.64 -12.78
C LEU A 317 10.45 15.39 -14.26
N LYS A 318 10.68 16.42 -15.09
CA LYS A 318 10.41 16.32 -16.54
C LYS A 318 11.46 15.46 -17.26
N ASN A 319 11.01 14.63 -18.20
CA ASN A 319 11.86 13.80 -19.05
C ASN A 319 12.80 12.84 -18.29
N ILE A 320 12.38 12.38 -17.11
CA ILE A 320 13.07 11.33 -16.36
C ILE A 320 12.30 10.03 -16.59
N ASN A 321 12.76 9.23 -17.55
CA ASN A 321 12.13 7.97 -17.89
C ASN A 321 12.67 6.85 -16.98
N VAL A 322 11.83 6.40 -16.06
CA VAL A 322 12.03 5.20 -15.25
C VAL A 322 10.91 4.21 -15.59
N GLU A 323 11.20 2.91 -15.63
CA GLU A 323 10.19 1.89 -15.98
C GLU A 323 9.32 1.53 -14.77
N GLY A 324 9.95 1.48 -13.58
CA GLY A 324 9.37 1.27 -12.26
C GLY A 324 10.00 2.20 -11.21
N PRO A 325 9.59 2.12 -9.93
CA PRO A 325 10.06 3.02 -8.91
C PRO A 325 11.55 2.89 -8.61
N VAL A 326 12.18 4.03 -8.29
CA VAL A 326 13.54 4.07 -7.75
C VAL A 326 13.50 4.67 -6.36
N LEU A 327 13.89 3.87 -5.37
CA LEU A 327 14.00 4.31 -3.99
C LEU A 327 15.37 4.95 -3.77
N LEU A 328 15.34 6.16 -3.22
CA LEU A 328 16.48 6.84 -2.62
C LEU A 328 16.39 6.61 -1.11
N PRO A 329 17.09 5.58 -0.58
CA PRO A 329 16.94 5.16 0.79
C PRO A 329 17.63 6.13 1.75
N ARG A 330 17.31 6.01 3.04
CA ARG A 330 18.04 6.73 4.08
C ARG A 330 19.44 6.15 4.24
N PRO A 331 20.42 6.96 4.68
CA PRO A 331 21.76 6.46 5.00
C PRO A 331 21.77 5.30 6.02
N ASP A 332 20.84 5.32 6.98
CA ASP A 332 20.72 4.30 8.02
C ASP A 332 20.31 2.93 7.49
N ASP A 333 19.61 2.90 6.35
CA ASP A 333 19.04 1.70 5.74
C ASP A 333 20.03 1.01 4.81
N LEU A 334 21.10 1.71 4.44
CA LEU A 334 22.10 1.18 3.54
C LEU A 334 23.04 0.20 4.24
N PRO A 335 23.39 -0.92 3.58
CA PRO A 335 24.46 -1.78 4.04
C PRO A 335 25.80 -1.03 3.99
N TYR A 336 26.75 -1.47 4.81
CA TYR A 336 28.06 -0.81 4.98
C TYR A 336 28.73 -0.43 3.65
N LEU A 337 28.71 -1.31 2.65
CA LEU A 337 29.36 -1.10 1.36
C LEU A 337 28.65 -0.09 0.44
N ALA A 338 27.37 0.16 0.66
CA ALA A 338 26.57 1.10 -0.15
C ALA A 338 26.45 2.48 0.50
N ARG A 339 26.82 2.63 1.78
CA ARG A 339 26.76 3.92 2.48
C ARG A 339 27.66 4.95 1.79
N PRO A 340 27.20 6.20 1.63
CA PRO A 340 28.05 7.27 1.14
C PRO A 340 29.32 7.40 1.99
N LEU A 341 30.46 7.51 1.32
CA LEU A 341 31.75 7.67 2.01
C LEU A 341 31.73 8.89 2.94
N SER A 342 32.19 8.68 4.16
CA SER A 342 32.50 9.76 5.11
C SER A 342 33.56 10.71 4.54
N LEU A 343 33.71 11.88 5.15
CA LEU A 343 34.75 12.83 4.73
C LEU A 343 36.15 12.22 4.81
N GLU A 344 36.44 11.47 5.87
CA GLU A 344 37.74 10.81 6.06
C GLU A 344 38.00 9.73 5.00
N GLU A 345 37.00 8.92 4.67
CA GLU A 345 37.11 7.91 3.61
C GLU A 345 37.30 8.54 2.24
N LYS A 346 36.59 9.64 1.95
CA LYS A 346 36.77 10.42 0.72
C LYS A 346 38.19 10.96 0.59
N GLU A 347 38.77 11.50 1.68
CA GLU A 347 40.16 11.97 1.67
C GLU A 347 41.16 10.86 1.41
N LYS A 348 40.98 9.69 2.07
CA LYS A 348 41.80 8.50 1.82
C LYS A 348 41.67 8.02 0.37
N ALA A 349 40.45 7.98 -0.18
CA ALA A 349 40.19 7.58 -1.56
C ALA A 349 40.83 8.55 -2.56
N ILE A 350 40.73 9.87 -2.35
CA ILE A 350 41.37 10.88 -3.21
C ILE A 350 42.90 10.75 -3.16
N LYS A 351 43.48 10.55 -1.96
CA LYS A 351 44.92 10.35 -1.81
C LYS A 351 45.39 9.11 -2.56
N LEU A 352 44.65 8.00 -2.47
CA LEU A 352 44.91 6.77 -3.21
C LEU A 352 44.80 7.01 -4.72
N ALA A 353 43.72 7.63 -5.19
CA ALA A 353 43.49 7.91 -6.61
C ALA A 353 44.62 8.76 -7.24
N ARG A 354 45.15 9.74 -6.50
CA ARG A 354 46.30 10.56 -6.94
C ARG A 354 47.57 9.75 -7.16
N GLN A 355 47.81 8.68 -6.40
CA GLN A 355 48.97 7.80 -6.60
C GLN A 355 48.91 7.10 -7.96
N PHE A 356 47.71 6.90 -8.51
CA PHE A 356 47.48 6.32 -9.84
C PHE A 356 47.22 7.38 -10.92
N GLY A 357 47.57 8.65 -10.67
CA GLY A 357 47.44 9.73 -11.66
C GLY A 357 46.01 10.21 -11.91
N MET A 358 45.03 9.78 -11.11
CA MET A 358 43.65 10.24 -11.23
C MET A 358 43.47 11.64 -10.65
N LYS A 359 42.76 12.51 -11.37
CA LYS A 359 42.49 13.90 -10.94
C LYS A 359 41.24 14.04 -10.06
N GLN A 360 40.30 13.11 -10.20
CA GLN A 360 39.03 13.11 -9.47
C GLN A 360 38.56 11.67 -9.25
N ILE A 361 37.72 11.49 -8.24
CA ILE A 361 36.94 10.27 -8.03
C ILE A 361 35.51 10.51 -8.50
N GLU A 362 34.84 9.45 -8.93
CA GLU A 362 33.44 9.49 -9.33
C GLU A 362 32.56 9.92 -8.14
N LYS A 363 31.53 10.72 -8.44
CA LYS A 363 30.48 11.05 -7.47
C LYS A 363 29.31 10.12 -7.74
N SER A 364 29.16 9.11 -6.90
CA SER A 364 28.05 8.17 -6.94
C SER A 364 27.25 8.23 -5.64
N LEU A 365 25.97 7.93 -5.76
CA LEU A 365 25.05 7.75 -4.63
C LEU A 365 24.31 6.42 -4.81
N PRO A 366 23.99 5.73 -3.71
CA PRO A 366 23.25 4.48 -3.77
C PRO A 366 21.79 4.75 -4.13
N VAL A 367 21.23 3.85 -4.93
CA VAL A 367 19.81 3.79 -5.28
C VAL A 367 19.36 2.34 -5.22
N SER A 368 18.08 2.12 -4.92
CA SER A 368 17.44 0.81 -5.03
C SER A 368 16.41 0.88 -6.15
N VAL A 369 16.59 0.05 -7.18
CA VAL A 369 15.66 -0.03 -8.31
C VAL A 369 14.62 -1.10 -8.00
N ILE A 370 13.34 -0.77 -8.18
CA ILE A 370 12.19 -1.60 -7.81
C ILE A 370 11.39 -1.89 -9.07
N GLY A 371 11.13 -3.17 -9.34
CA GLY A 371 10.41 -3.60 -10.54
C GLY A 371 11.18 -3.30 -11.83
N THR A 372 11.87 -4.30 -12.37
CA THR A 372 12.48 -4.25 -13.72
C THR A 372 12.26 -5.56 -14.42
#